data_AF-A0A2E0L0P3-F1
#
_entry.id   AF-A0A2E0L0P3-F1
#
_cell.length_a   1.000
_cell.length_b   1.000
_cell.length_c   1.000
_cell.angle_alpha   90.00
_cell.angle_beta   90.00
_cell.angle_gamma   90.00
#
_symmetry.space_group_name_H-M   'P 1'
#
loop_
_entity.id
_entity.type
_entity.pdbx_description
1 polymer ?
#
loop_
_entity_poly.entity_id
_entity_poly.type
_entity_poly.pdbx_seq_one_letter_code
_entity_poly.pdbx_strand_id
1 'polypeptide(L)'
;MCDYSQANHGGNPMRKLMTAAILVLSLCTVAHAQESEPPLLISGVWARPALVQTGVSAVYMAIENTTDTAYTLSTVAASQTAEEVQIHESSMVDNVMQMNPVDGLAIGPGETALLQPGGFHMMMLGLHDELAVGDAFSLELSFDASDQSEPLVLTIGVPVLEEAPPPSPILILDAWVRPTATRDESGETAMESMEAETTPEAMSGHEMSSHSMDSDSMATAEPGVTITSNVTAIYMHILNRGESDDQLVAARTDAAGVVEIHESRMQDGVMQMRPVEQVTAPVGERAVLEPGGLHMMLMEVQHGLVAGDAIMVTLIFESGLELPVAVPVRDNLAS
;
A
#
# COMPACT_ATOMS: atom_id res chain seq x y z
N MET A 1 105.19 20.30 24.01
CA MET A 1 105.78 21.54 23.49
C MET A 1 105.30 21.72 22.05
N CYS A 2 104.66 22.88 21.79
CA CYS A 2 104.35 23.48 20.49
C CYS A 2 103.26 22.83 19.61
N ASP A 3 102.01 23.09 19.99
CA ASP A 3 101.05 24.04 19.39
C ASP A 3 101.16 24.51 17.91
N TYR A 4 100.02 25.08 17.45
CA TYR A 4 99.74 25.93 16.26
C TYR A 4 99.22 25.21 14.97
N SER A 5 98.17 25.62 14.24
CA SER A 5 97.16 26.70 14.32
C SER A 5 96.28 26.70 13.05
N GLN A 6 94.98 27.04 13.23
CA GLN A 6 94.07 27.85 12.38
C GLN A 6 93.90 27.58 10.86
N ALA A 7 92.65 27.37 10.42
CA ALA A 7 91.79 28.39 9.77
C ALA A 7 90.83 27.85 8.67
N ASN A 8 89.54 28.13 8.91
CA ASN A 8 88.36 28.28 8.03
C ASN A 8 88.52 28.55 6.52
N HIS A 9 87.63 27.91 5.74
CA HIS A 9 86.73 28.45 4.68
C HIS A 9 85.72 27.31 4.36
N GLY A 10 84.43 27.44 4.11
CA GLY A 10 83.46 28.51 3.90
C GLY A 10 82.18 27.81 3.36
N GLY A 11 80.99 28.39 3.59
CA GLY A 11 79.74 27.99 2.90
C GLY A 11 78.68 27.26 3.73
N ASN A 12 77.59 27.96 4.01
CA ASN A 12 76.23 27.45 4.33
C ASN A 12 75.31 27.96 3.17
N PRO A 13 74.05 27.51 2.93
CA PRO A 13 73.21 26.62 3.72
C PRO A 13 72.27 25.66 2.93
N MET A 14 71.42 24.95 3.69
CA MET A 14 70.10 24.40 3.33
C MET A 14 70.02 23.12 2.50
N ARG A 15 69.64 22.01 3.17
CA ARG A 15 68.67 21.06 2.59
C ARG A 15 67.96 20.18 3.64
N LYS A 16 66.71 20.58 3.90
CA LYS A 16 65.48 19.77 4.05
C LYS A 16 65.35 18.78 5.21
N LEU A 17 64.62 19.22 6.26
CA LEU A 17 63.80 18.34 7.10
C LEU A 17 62.69 17.71 6.23
N MET A 18 62.54 16.39 6.26
CA MET A 18 61.37 15.68 5.74
C MET A 18 60.36 15.49 6.87
N THR A 19 59.27 16.25 6.82
CA THR A 19 58.07 16.06 7.63
C THR A 19 57.24 14.93 7.02
N ALA A 20 56.93 13.88 7.79
CA ALA A 20 56.05 12.81 7.36
C ALA A 20 54.59 13.29 7.40
N ALA A 21 53.93 13.31 6.24
CA ALA A 21 52.50 13.59 6.12
C ALA A 21 51.73 12.28 6.31
N ILE A 22 51.02 12.14 7.44
CA ILE A 22 50.04 11.07 7.65
C ILE A 22 48.75 11.50 6.96
N LEU A 23 48.46 10.89 5.81
CA LEU A 23 47.21 11.02 5.09
C LEU A 23 46.15 10.18 5.82
N VAL A 24 45.29 10.81 6.63
CA VAL A 24 44.09 10.16 7.19
C VAL A 24 43.08 10.03 6.05
N LEU A 25 43.00 8.84 5.47
CA LEU A 25 41.98 8.48 4.49
C LEU A 25 40.65 8.33 5.24
N SER A 26 39.85 9.40 5.28
CA SER A 26 38.50 9.38 5.80
C SER A 26 37.65 8.49 4.89
N LEU A 27 37.41 7.24 5.30
CA LEU A 27 36.36 6.41 4.72
C LEU A 27 35.02 7.07 5.06
N CYS A 28 34.47 7.86 4.14
CA CYS A 28 33.04 8.14 4.11
C CYS A 28 32.32 6.81 3.82
N THR A 29 31.89 6.12 4.87
CA THR A 29 30.84 5.12 4.75
C THR A 29 29.60 5.86 4.27
N VAL A 30 29.21 5.62 3.01
CA VAL A 30 27.88 5.97 2.54
C VAL A 30 26.92 5.09 3.33
N ALA A 31 26.28 5.66 4.34
CA ALA A 31 25.14 5.02 4.97
C ALA A 31 24.09 4.87 3.89
N HIS A 32 23.94 3.65 3.36
CA HIS A 32 22.69 3.29 2.71
C HIS A 32 21.65 3.43 3.81
N ALA A 33 20.71 4.36 3.65
CA ALA A 33 19.49 4.34 4.44
C ALA A 33 18.79 3.05 4.04
N GLN A 34 19.07 1.97 4.77
CA GLN A 34 18.30 0.76 4.69
C GLN A 34 16.96 1.13 5.29
N GLU A 35 15.97 1.40 4.44
CA GLU A 35 14.60 1.56 4.89
C GLU A 35 14.27 0.39 5.79
N SER A 36 13.88 0.67 7.03
CA SER A 36 13.49 -0.37 7.97
C SER A 36 12.41 -1.22 7.30
N GLU A 37 12.56 -2.54 7.35
CA GLU A 37 11.48 -3.43 6.95
C GLU A 37 10.22 -3.06 7.74
N PRO A 38 9.03 -3.13 7.12
CA PRO A 38 7.81 -2.90 7.86
C PRO A 38 7.79 -3.85 9.07
N PRO A 39 7.44 -3.34 10.26
CA PRO A 39 7.59 -4.09 11.51
C PRO A 39 6.72 -5.36 11.54
N LEU A 40 5.62 -5.36 10.80
CA LEU A 40 4.73 -6.50 10.63
C LEU A 40 4.57 -6.81 9.13
N LEU A 41 4.74 -8.07 8.76
CA LEU A 41 4.49 -8.57 7.42
C LEU A 41 3.15 -9.27 7.39
N ILE A 42 2.24 -8.75 6.56
CA ILE A 42 0.90 -9.30 6.37
C ILE A 42 0.87 -10.01 5.04
N SER A 43 0.40 -11.27 5.02
CA SER A 43 0.38 -12.10 3.81
C SER A 43 -0.84 -13.02 3.80
N GLY A 44 -1.15 -13.57 2.62
CA GLY A 44 -2.26 -14.51 2.44
C GLY A 44 -3.62 -13.93 2.84
N VAL A 45 -3.81 -12.62 2.66
CA VAL A 45 -5.03 -11.90 3.05
C VAL A 45 -6.18 -12.32 2.13
N TRP A 46 -7.33 -12.69 2.70
CA TRP A 46 -8.57 -12.88 1.94
C TRP A 46 -9.80 -12.89 2.85
N ALA A 47 -10.97 -12.60 2.28
CA ALA A 47 -12.27 -12.76 2.90
C ALA A 47 -13.12 -13.78 2.15
N ARG A 48 -14.04 -14.43 2.88
CA ARG A 48 -15.07 -15.28 2.26
C ARG A 48 -16.15 -14.43 1.58
N PRO A 49 -16.71 -14.91 0.47
CA PRO A 49 -17.90 -14.28 -0.09
C PRO A 49 -19.09 -14.46 0.86
N ALA A 50 -19.95 -13.45 0.91
CA ALA A 50 -21.09 -13.42 1.81
C ALA A 50 -22.20 -12.51 1.28
N LEU A 51 -23.44 -12.95 1.46
CA LEU A 51 -24.62 -12.16 1.10
C LEU A 51 -25.03 -11.25 2.27
N VAL A 52 -25.51 -10.04 1.95
CA VAL A 52 -26.03 -9.07 2.96
C VAL A 52 -27.07 -9.70 3.89
N GLN A 53 -27.95 -10.57 3.38
CA GLN A 53 -29.02 -11.19 4.19
C GLN A 53 -28.47 -12.12 5.29
N THR A 54 -27.28 -12.69 5.08
CA THR A 54 -26.57 -13.42 6.14
C THR A 54 -25.79 -12.48 7.04
N GLY A 55 -25.28 -11.38 6.48
CA GLY A 55 -24.63 -10.29 7.21
C GLY A 55 -23.35 -10.69 7.93
N VAL A 56 -22.77 -11.85 7.61
CA VAL A 56 -21.59 -12.39 8.29
C VAL A 56 -20.58 -12.90 7.28
N SER A 57 -19.33 -12.46 7.42
CA SER A 57 -18.17 -13.02 6.72
C SER A 57 -16.99 -13.20 7.68
N ALA A 58 -15.88 -13.73 7.18
CA ALA A 58 -14.64 -13.85 7.92
C ALA A 58 -13.44 -13.48 7.04
N VAL A 59 -12.49 -12.74 7.62
CA VAL A 59 -11.19 -12.42 7.04
C VAL A 59 -10.10 -13.29 7.66
N TYR A 60 -9.17 -13.73 6.81
CA TYR A 60 -8.04 -14.58 7.13
C TYR A 60 -6.76 -13.96 6.59
N MET A 61 -5.64 -14.19 7.28
CA MET A 61 -4.31 -13.71 6.92
C MET A 61 -3.25 -14.34 7.84
N ALA A 62 -1.99 -14.19 7.47
CA ALA A 62 -0.85 -14.39 8.37
C ALA A 62 -0.22 -13.03 8.70
N ILE A 63 0.11 -12.81 9.97
CA ILE A 63 0.79 -11.61 10.46
C ILE A 63 2.08 -12.05 11.13
N GLU A 64 3.22 -11.74 10.51
CA GLU A 64 4.55 -12.05 11.02
C GLU A 64 5.19 -10.81 11.63
N ASN A 65 5.69 -10.94 12.85
CA ASN A 65 6.44 -9.90 13.53
C ASN A 65 7.94 -10.07 13.27
N THR A 66 8.53 -9.15 12.53
CA THR A 66 9.96 -9.18 12.16
C THR A 66 10.85 -8.42 13.15
N THR A 67 10.27 -7.88 14.22
CA THR A 67 10.95 -7.04 15.20
C THR A 67 11.22 -7.78 16.51
N ASP A 68 12.00 -7.12 17.38
CA ASP A 68 12.20 -7.53 18.77
C ASP A 68 11.11 -6.99 19.73
N THR A 69 10.14 -6.21 19.23
CA THR A 69 9.03 -5.64 20.01
C THR A 69 7.80 -6.55 19.87
N ALA A 70 7.21 -6.99 20.99
CA ALA A 70 5.93 -7.71 20.93
C ALA A 70 4.79 -6.75 20.57
N TYR A 71 3.85 -7.21 19.75
CA TYR A 71 2.64 -6.47 19.37
C TYR A 71 1.38 -7.20 19.82
N THR A 72 0.30 -6.48 20.05
CA THR A 72 -1.05 -7.04 20.18
C THR A 72 -1.95 -6.38 19.15
N LEU A 73 -2.55 -7.16 18.25
CA LEU A 73 -3.64 -6.66 17.40
C LEU A 73 -4.85 -6.43 18.30
N SER A 74 -5.22 -5.17 18.54
CA SER A 74 -6.23 -4.78 19.52
C SER A 74 -7.51 -4.26 18.89
N THR A 75 -7.42 -3.61 17.73
CA THR A 75 -8.59 -3.10 17.00
C THR A 75 -8.54 -3.49 15.53
N VAL A 76 -9.70 -3.87 15.00
CA VAL A 76 -9.90 -4.16 13.57
C VAL A 76 -11.17 -3.46 13.11
N ALA A 77 -11.14 -2.83 11.94
CA ALA A 77 -12.29 -2.07 11.43
C ALA A 77 -12.36 -2.09 9.90
N ALA A 78 -13.56 -2.29 9.37
CA ALA A 78 -13.88 -2.15 7.94
C ALA A 78 -15.18 -1.34 7.81
N SER A 79 -15.15 -0.10 8.28
CA SER A 79 -16.34 0.74 8.52
C SER A 79 -17.17 1.05 7.27
N GLN A 80 -16.61 0.93 6.07
CA GLN A 80 -17.35 1.07 4.81
C GLN A 80 -17.98 -0.25 4.34
N THR A 81 -17.66 -1.36 4.99
CA THR A 81 -18.03 -2.71 4.54
C THR A 81 -18.93 -3.42 5.54
N ALA A 82 -18.71 -3.21 6.84
CA ALA A 82 -19.45 -3.88 7.91
C ALA A 82 -19.64 -2.96 9.12
N GLU A 83 -20.77 -3.14 9.81
CA GLU A 83 -21.06 -2.47 11.10
C GLU A 83 -19.98 -2.76 12.14
N GLU A 84 -19.46 -3.99 12.19
CA GLU A 84 -18.45 -4.40 13.17
C GLU A 84 -17.51 -5.47 12.61
N VAL A 85 -16.24 -5.40 13.04
CA VAL A 85 -15.26 -6.48 12.83
C VAL A 85 -14.72 -6.88 14.20
N GLN A 86 -14.73 -8.18 14.50
CA GLN A 86 -14.28 -8.74 15.77
C GLN A 86 -13.21 -9.81 15.54
N ILE A 87 -12.24 -9.94 16.44
CA ILE A 87 -11.29 -11.05 16.41
C ILE A 87 -11.91 -12.23 17.16
N HIS A 88 -11.98 -13.38 16.51
CA HIS A 88 -12.59 -14.60 17.07
C HIS A 88 -11.59 -15.76 17.04
N GLU A 89 -11.68 -16.66 18.02
CA GLU A 89 -11.00 -17.95 18.04
C GLU A 89 -12.02 -19.08 17.89
N SER A 90 -11.82 -19.93 16.88
CA SER A 90 -12.56 -21.19 16.77
C SER A 90 -11.86 -22.30 17.55
N SER A 91 -12.60 -23.04 18.35
CA SER A 91 -12.08 -24.22 19.06
C SER A 91 -13.13 -25.34 19.14
N MET A 92 -12.67 -26.59 19.26
CA MET A 92 -13.55 -27.73 19.44
C MET A 92 -13.61 -28.09 20.93
N VAL A 93 -14.77 -27.91 21.54
CA VAL A 93 -15.02 -28.26 22.95
C VAL A 93 -16.19 -29.23 23.00
N ASP A 94 -15.98 -30.39 23.61
CA ASP A 94 -17.01 -31.45 23.71
C ASP A 94 -17.69 -31.81 22.37
N ASN A 95 -16.88 -31.90 21.31
CA ASN A 95 -17.35 -32.18 19.94
C ASN A 95 -18.26 -31.09 19.32
N VAL A 96 -18.36 -29.92 19.94
CA VAL A 96 -19.07 -28.73 19.46
C VAL A 96 -18.06 -27.67 19.03
N MET A 97 -18.27 -27.08 17.85
CA MET A 97 -17.46 -25.94 17.42
C MET A 97 -17.92 -24.73 18.23
N GLN A 98 -17.00 -24.14 18.98
CA GLN A 98 -17.19 -22.85 19.62
C GLN A 98 -16.39 -21.80 18.85
N MET A 99 -16.95 -20.61 18.77
CA MET A 99 -16.36 -19.45 18.12
C MET A 99 -16.57 -18.30 19.09
N ASN A 100 -15.49 -17.88 19.75
CA ASN A 100 -15.55 -16.91 20.83
C ASN A 100 -14.78 -15.65 20.43
N PRO A 101 -15.35 -14.44 20.66
CA PRO A 101 -14.60 -13.21 20.48
C PRO A 101 -13.46 -13.14 21.49
N VAL A 102 -12.36 -12.52 21.09
CA VAL A 102 -11.19 -12.22 21.92
C VAL A 102 -10.88 -10.72 21.85
N ASP A 103 -10.38 -10.16 22.95
CA ASP A 103 -10.08 -8.73 23.05
C ASP A 103 -8.85 -8.31 22.22
N GLY A 104 -8.04 -9.28 21.80
CA GLY A 104 -6.86 -9.02 20.98
C GLY A 104 -6.08 -10.30 20.67
N LEU A 105 -5.12 -10.17 19.77
CA LEU A 105 -4.23 -11.26 19.34
C LEU A 105 -2.78 -10.86 19.56
N ALA A 106 -2.12 -11.52 20.51
CA ALA A 106 -0.71 -11.27 20.81
C ALA A 106 0.20 -11.89 19.75
N ILE A 107 1.25 -11.16 19.37
CA ILE A 107 2.26 -11.54 18.38
C ILE A 107 3.63 -11.20 18.97
N GLY A 108 4.30 -12.21 19.51
CA GLY A 108 5.64 -12.05 20.08
C GLY A 108 6.72 -11.76 19.03
N PRO A 109 7.92 -11.38 19.45
CA PRO A 109 9.06 -11.18 18.56
C PRO A 109 9.38 -12.41 17.70
N GLY A 110 9.47 -12.24 16.39
CA GLY A 110 9.70 -13.34 15.45
C GLY A 110 8.55 -14.34 15.31
N GLU A 111 7.41 -14.10 15.98
CA GLU A 111 6.25 -14.99 15.89
C GLU A 111 5.38 -14.65 14.68
N THR A 112 4.60 -15.64 14.26
CA THR A 112 3.57 -15.48 13.24
C THR A 112 2.21 -15.83 13.83
N ALA A 113 1.29 -14.87 13.82
CA ALA A 113 -0.11 -15.11 14.12
C ALA A 113 -0.83 -15.56 12.85
N LEU A 114 -1.48 -16.73 12.92
CA LEU A 114 -2.23 -17.30 11.79
C LEU A 114 -3.72 -17.17 12.01
N LEU A 115 -4.36 -16.32 11.22
CA LEU A 115 -5.81 -16.22 11.11
C LEU A 115 -6.26 -17.09 9.93
N GLN A 116 -6.83 -18.25 10.23
CA GLN A 116 -7.18 -19.29 9.25
C GLN A 116 -8.48 -20.02 9.63
N PRO A 117 -9.16 -20.68 8.68
CA PRO A 117 -10.35 -21.47 8.98
C PRO A 117 -10.10 -22.49 10.11
N GLY A 118 -10.96 -22.46 11.12
CA GLY A 118 -10.85 -23.35 12.29
C GLY A 118 -9.88 -22.88 13.39
N GLY A 119 -9.25 -21.71 13.25
CA GLY A 119 -8.47 -21.05 14.30
C GLY A 119 -8.92 -19.61 14.51
N PHE A 120 -7.96 -18.69 14.67
CA PHE A 120 -8.25 -17.25 14.71
C PHE A 120 -8.80 -16.76 13.37
N HIS A 121 -9.69 -15.78 13.40
CA HIS A 121 -10.21 -15.09 12.22
C HIS A 121 -10.83 -13.76 12.62
N MET A 122 -10.98 -12.84 11.67
CA MET A 122 -11.72 -11.60 11.92
C MET A 122 -13.14 -11.79 11.41
N MET A 123 -14.08 -11.94 12.32
CA MET A 123 -15.51 -12.07 12.02
C MET A 123 -16.07 -10.69 11.67
N MET A 124 -16.67 -10.56 10.49
CA MET A 124 -17.38 -9.36 10.07
C MET A 124 -18.86 -9.55 10.38
N LEU A 125 -19.50 -8.54 10.97
CA LEU A 125 -20.90 -8.54 11.37
C LEU A 125 -21.61 -7.33 10.78
N GLY A 126 -22.81 -7.53 10.24
CA GLY A 126 -23.60 -6.45 9.66
C GLY A 126 -22.99 -5.91 8.37
N LEU A 127 -22.77 -6.78 7.38
CA LEU A 127 -22.31 -6.33 6.05
C LEU A 127 -23.29 -5.30 5.45
N HIS A 128 -22.76 -4.18 4.98
CA HIS A 128 -23.56 -3.14 4.31
C HIS A 128 -23.95 -3.57 2.90
N ASP A 129 -23.04 -4.27 2.21
CA ASP A 129 -23.19 -4.76 0.84
C ASP A 129 -22.75 -6.23 0.71
N GLU A 130 -23.06 -6.85 -0.43
CA GLU A 130 -22.63 -8.21 -0.73
C GLU A 130 -21.12 -8.23 -0.92
N LEU A 131 -20.46 -9.28 -0.42
CA LEU A 131 -19.08 -9.59 -0.73
C LEU A 131 -19.08 -10.68 -1.81
N ALA A 132 -18.96 -10.28 -3.07
CA ALA A 132 -18.86 -11.19 -4.21
C ALA A 132 -17.40 -11.55 -4.50
N VAL A 133 -17.17 -12.72 -5.09
CA VAL A 133 -15.81 -13.13 -5.51
C VAL A 133 -15.28 -12.15 -6.55
N GLY A 134 -14.07 -11.65 -6.32
CA GLY A 134 -13.45 -10.61 -7.15
C GLY A 134 -13.66 -9.19 -6.60
N ASP A 135 -14.44 -9.02 -5.55
CA ASP A 135 -14.52 -7.75 -4.82
C ASP A 135 -13.27 -7.53 -3.96
N ALA A 136 -13.05 -6.28 -3.56
CA ALA A 136 -12.03 -5.88 -2.61
C ALA A 136 -12.58 -4.82 -1.66
N PHE A 137 -12.09 -4.81 -0.42
CA PHE A 137 -12.37 -3.74 0.54
C PHE A 137 -11.14 -3.41 1.37
N SER A 138 -11.16 -2.24 2.02
CA SER A 138 -10.10 -1.84 2.96
C SER A 138 -10.40 -2.32 4.37
N LEU A 139 -9.36 -2.76 5.07
CA LEU A 139 -9.41 -3.17 6.47
C LEU A 139 -8.33 -2.42 7.24
N GLU A 140 -8.71 -1.78 8.33
CA GLU A 140 -7.81 -1.14 9.29
C GLU A 140 -7.47 -2.10 10.41
N LEU A 141 -6.19 -2.16 10.78
CA LEU A 141 -5.62 -2.98 11.83
C LEU A 141 -4.82 -2.07 12.76
N SER A 142 -5.14 -2.06 14.05
CA SER A 142 -4.40 -1.31 15.07
C SER A 142 -3.65 -2.27 15.99
N PHE A 143 -2.35 -2.04 16.13
CA PHE A 143 -1.45 -2.87 16.94
C PHE A 143 -0.83 -2.05 18.06
N ASP A 144 -1.03 -2.50 19.30
CA ASP A 144 -0.38 -1.94 20.47
C ASP A 144 1.01 -2.55 20.65
N ALA A 145 2.03 -1.68 20.71
CA ALA A 145 3.41 -2.07 20.94
C ALA A 145 3.68 -2.26 22.45
N SER A 146 4.31 -3.37 22.81
CA SER A 146 4.66 -3.69 24.22
C SER A 146 5.66 -2.71 24.84
N ASP A 147 6.42 -1.97 24.03
CA ASP A 147 7.35 -0.94 24.47
C ASP A 147 6.68 0.43 24.75
N GLN A 148 5.34 0.51 24.66
CA GLN A 148 4.53 1.72 24.86
C GLN A 148 4.78 2.81 23.80
N SER A 149 5.26 2.43 22.62
CA SER A 149 5.19 3.30 21.44
C SER A 149 3.74 3.58 21.04
N GLU A 150 3.53 4.62 20.24
CA GLU A 150 2.22 4.89 19.64
C GLU A 150 1.70 3.66 18.87
N PRO A 151 0.38 3.39 18.87
CA PRO A 151 -0.18 2.26 18.15
C PRO A 151 0.19 2.30 16.66
N LEU A 152 0.63 1.16 16.14
CA LEU A 152 0.85 0.99 14.71
C LEU A 152 -0.50 0.75 14.05
N VAL A 153 -0.93 1.66 13.18
CA VAL A 153 -2.16 1.51 12.39
C VAL A 153 -1.81 1.18 10.95
N LEU A 154 -2.32 0.06 10.46
CA LEU A 154 -2.16 -0.38 9.08
C LEU A 154 -3.52 -0.46 8.42
N THR A 155 -3.67 0.21 7.29
CA THR A 155 -4.74 -0.12 6.34
C THR A 155 -4.20 -1.20 5.41
N ILE A 156 -5.00 -2.20 5.06
CA ILE A 156 -4.69 -3.22 4.05
C ILE A 156 -5.88 -3.45 3.15
N GLY A 157 -5.64 -4.00 1.96
CA GLY A 157 -6.71 -4.46 1.08
C GLY A 157 -7.03 -5.92 1.38
N VAL A 158 -8.31 -6.26 1.36
CA VAL A 158 -8.79 -7.62 1.55
C VAL A 158 -9.50 -8.08 0.27
N PRO A 159 -8.94 -9.05 -0.47
CA PRO A 159 -9.62 -9.61 -1.63
C PRO A 159 -10.70 -10.59 -1.17
N VAL A 160 -11.87 -10.57 -1.83
CA VAL A 160 -12.93 -11.56 -1.62
C VAL A 160 -12.69 -12.72 -2.58
N LEU A 161 -12.36 -13.88 -2.03
CA LEU A 161 -11.97 -15.07 -2.78
C LEU A 161 -12.84 -16.26 -2.39
N GLU A 162 -13.11 -17.14 -3.34
CA GLU A 162 -13.88 -18.38 -3.10
C GLU A 162 -13.15 -19.32 -2.13
N GLU A 163 -11.82 -19.40 -2.26
CA GLU A 163 -10.93 -20.22 -1.45
C GLU A 163 -9.69 -19.43 -1.03
N ALA A 164 -8.96 -19.96 -0.04
CA ALA A 164 -7.70 -19.37 0.39
C ALA A 164 -6.71 -19.27 -0.77
N PRO A 165 -5.98 -18.15 -0.91
CA PRO A 165 -4.98 -18.02 -1.95
C PRO A 165 -3.87 -19.08 -1.73
N PRO A 166 -3.29 -19.63 -2.81
CA PRO A 166 -2.18 -20.55 -2.67
C PRO A 166 -1.01 -19.85 -1.98
N PRO A 167 -0.18 -20.57 -1.19
CA PRO A 167 1.04 -20.00 -0.63
C PRO A 167 1.92 -19.42 -1.73
N SER A 168 2.40 -18.19 -1.52
CA SER A 168 3.24 -17.46 -2.46
C SER A 168 4.58 -17.11 -1.81
N PRO A 169 5.72 -17.31 -2.50
CA PRO A 169 7.01 -16.78 -2.06
C PRO A 169 7.11 -15.26 -2.24
N ILE A 170 6.25 -14.68 -3.08
CA ILE A 170 6.15 -13.23 -3.29
C ILE A 170 5.14 -12.66 -2.30
N LEU A 171 5.58 -11.70 -1.49
CA LEU A 171 4.75 -10.93 -0.57
C LEU A 171 4.61 -9.50 -1.11
N ILE A 172 3.38 -9.01 -1.12
CA ILE A 172 3.08 -7.62 -1.48
C ILE A 172 2.82 -6.86 -0.20
N LEU A 173 3.61 -5.82 0.03
CA LEU A 173 3.61 -5.03 1.25
C LEU A 173 3.21 -3.60 0.90
N ASP A 174 2.45 -2.97 1.79
CA ASP A 174 2.03 -1.57 1.68
C ASP A 174 1.51 -1.18 0.28
N ALA A 175 0.64 -2.02 -0.28
CA ALA A 175 0.00 -1.69 -1.54
C ALA A 175 -1.07 -0.62 -1.34
N TRP A 176 -1.08 0.41 -2.16
CA TRP A 176 -2.14 1.42 -2.20
C TRP A 176 -2.19 2.15 -3.56
N VAL A 177 -3.33 2.75 -3.86
CA VAL A 177 -3.57 3.54 -5.08
C VAL A 177 -4.06 4.94 -4.71
N ARG A 178 -3.67 5.95 -5.50
CA ARG A 178 -4.18 7.32 -5.30
C ARG A 178 -5.64 7.43 -5.73
N PRO A 179 -6.47 8.18 -5.00
CA PRO A 179 -7.85 8.42 -5.38
C PRO A 179 -7.93 9.19 -6.70
N THR A 180 -9.01 8.92 -7.44
CA THR A 180 -9.38 9.63 -8.66
C THR A 180 -10.73 10.31 -8.53
N ALA A 181 -11.35 10.23 -7.35
CA ALA A 181 -12.61 10.87 -7.07
C ALA A 181 -12.74 11.26 -5.59
N THR A 182 -13.63 12.19 -5.32
CA THR A 182 -14.04 12.58 -3.97
C THR A 182 -15.54 12.36 -3.81
N ARG A 183 -15.97 11.87 -2.65
CA ARG A 183 -17.38 11.78 -2.28
C ARG A 183 -17.78 13.05 -1.54
N ASP A 184 -18.91 13.65 -1.89
CA ASP A 184 -19.45 14.80 -1.18
C ASP A 184 -20.03 14.38 0.19
N GLU A 185 -19.65 15.09 1.25
CA GLU A 185 -20.16 14.78 2.60
C GLU A 185 -21.63 15.23 2.80
N SER A 186 -22.29 15.77 1.77
CA SER A 186 -23.66 16.30 1.82
C SER A 186 -24.76 15.30 1.45
N GLY A 187 -24.43 14.02 1.28
CA GLY A 187 -25.36 12.96 0.84
C GLY A 187 -26.41 12.51 1.87
N GLU A 188 -26.40 13.03 3.10
CA GLU A 188 -27.48 12.81 4.05
C GLU A 188 -28.58 13.86 3.84
N THR A 189 -29.78 13.39 3.44
CA THR A 189 -31.06 14.12 3.31
C THR A 189 -31.38 14.83 1.98
N ALA A 190 -31.38 14.09 0.87
CA ALA A 190 -32.17 14.47 -0.33
C ALA A 190 -33.49 13.67 -0.41
N MET A 191 -34.19 13.48 0.71
CA MET A 191 -35.57 12.97 0.75
C MET A 191 -36.43 13.75 1.75
N GLU A 192 -36.29 15.08 1.82
CA GLU A 192 -37.29 15.93 2.46
C GLU A 192 -37.33 17.33 1.83
N SER A 193 -37.98 17.45 0.68
CA SER A 193 -38.63 18.71 0.22
C SER A 193 -39.29 18.50 -1.14
N MET A 194 -40.33 17.66 -1.17
CA MET A 194 -41.38 17.76 -2.18
C MET A 194 -42.65 18.22 -1.50
N GLU A 195 -42.80 19.52 -1.29
CA GLU A 195 -44.11 20.17 -1.21
C GLU A 195 -44.12 21.41 -2.10
N ALA A 196 -45.25 21.58 -2.78
CA ALA A 196 -45.46 22.39 -3.96
C ALA A 196 -45.62 23.89 -3.66
N GLU A 197 -45.26 24.74 -4.63
CA GLU A 197 -46.16 25.85 -4.99
C GLU A 197 -45.95 26.31 -6.44
N THR A 198 -47.04 26.82 -7.00
CA THR A 198 -47.36 26.92 -8.42
C THR A 198 -47.36 28.36 -8.95
N THR A 199 -46.85 28.54 -10.19
CA THR A 199 -47.29 29.47 -11.28
C THR A 199 -46.87 30.97 -11.26
N PRO A 200 -46.98 31.75 -12.38
CA PRO A 200 -46.16 31.70 -13.62
C PRO A 200 -45.78 33.11 -14.19
N GLU A 201 -45.27 33.15 -15.45
CA GLU A 201 -45.03 34.30 -16.39
C GLU A 201 -43.63 34.97 -16.37
N ALA A 202 -42.97 35.41 -17.46
CA ALA A 202 -43.07 35.23 -18.91
C ALA A 202 -41.83 35.88 -19.61
N MET A 203 -41.41 35.33 -20.78
CA MET A 203 -40.68 35.96 -21.93
C MET A 203 -39.23 36.49 -21.68
N SER A 204 -38.24 36.50 -22.59
CA SER A 204 -38.01 36.09 -23.98
C SER A 204 -36.53 36.41 -24.29
N GLY A 205 -35.83 35.61 -25.10
CA GLY A 205 -34.78 36.16 -25.99
C GLY A 205 -33.46 35.41 -26.15
N HIS A 206 -33.23 34.99 -27.40
CA HIS A 206 -31.97 34.89 -28.15
C HIS A 206 -31.12 33.62 -28.06
N GLU A 207 -31.25 32.85 -29.15
CA GLU A 207 -30.26 31.93 -29.72
C GLU A 207 -28.86 32.57 -29.83
N MET A 208 -27.83 31.79 -29.45
CA MET A 208 -26.57 31.70 -30.19
C MET A 208 -26.05 30.27 -30.06
N SER A 209 -26.06 29.57 -31.20
CA SER A 209 -25.42 28.28 -31.40
C SER A 209 -23.90 28.46 -31.49
N SER A 210 -23.14 27.69 -30.70
CA SER A 210 -21.78 27.30 -31.06
C SER A 210 -21.40 25.95 -30.43
N HIS A 211 -21.51 24.92 -31.27
CA HIS A 211 -20.66 23.72 -31.34
C HIS A 211 -20.42 22.97 -30.03
N SER A 212 -21.23 21.94 -29.85
CA SER A 212 -21.00 20.78 -29.01
C SER A 212 -19.66 20.12 -29.33
N MET A 213 -18.79 20.05 -28.33
CA MET A 213 -17.89 18.91 -28.20
C MET A 213 -18.65 17.89 -27.35
N ASP A 214 -19.08 16.82 -27.99
CA ASP A 214 -19.67 15.66 -27.32
C ASP A 214 -18.61 15.01 -26.43
N SER A 215 -18.62 15.36 -25.14
CA SER A 215 -17.87 14.69 -24.07
C SER A 215 -18.70 13.55 -23.48
N ASP A 216 -19.37 12.77 -24.32
CA ASP A 216 -20.27 11.70 -23.87
C ASP A 216 -19.47 10.39 -23.74
N SER A 217 -18.62 10.36 -22.72
CA SER A 217 -18.10 9.13 -22.10
C SER A 217 -17.43 9.48 -20.76
N MET A 218 -18.10 10.24 -19.90
CA MET A 218 -17.79 10.15 -18.48
C MET A 218 -18.53 8.94 -17.93
N ALA A 219 -17.76 8.02 -17.35
CA ALA A 219 -18.24 6.96 -16.48
C ALA A 219 -19.41 7.46 -15.62
N THR A 220 -20.47 6.66 -15.52
CA THR A 220 -21.65 6.99 -14.72
C THR A 220 -21.22 7.32 -13.30
N ALA A 221 -21.15 8.61 -12.96
CA ALA A 221 -20.84 9.03 -11.61
C ALA A 221 -22.00 8.62 -10.70
N GLU A 222 -21.70 7.83 -9.68
CA GLU A 222 -22.63 7.61 -8.59
C GLU A 222 -23.06 8.97 -8.01
N PRO A 223 -24.32 9.14 -7.58
CA PRO A 223 -24.76 10.38 -6.93
C PRO A 223 -23.79 10.76 -5.80
N GLY A 224 -23.24 11.97 -5.86
CA GLY A 224 -22.30 12.48 -4.86
C GLY A 224 -20.82 12.18 -5.10
N VAL A 225 -20.46 11.48 -6.17
CA VAL A 225 -19.05 11.22 -6.52
C VAL A 225 -18.58 12.17 -7.62
N THR A 226 -17.51 12.92 -7.36
CA THR A 226 -16.87 13.80 -8.36
C THR A 226 -15.53 13.22 -8.80
N ILE A 227 -15.40 12.90 -10.09
CA ILE A 227 -14.15 12.44 -10.68
C ILE A 227 -13.15 13.60 -10.82
N THR A 228 -11.93 13.41 -10.36
CA THR A 228 -10.84 14.40 -10.36
C THR A 228 -9.71 14.05 -11.32
N SER A 229 -9.57 12.78 -11.71
CA SER A 229 -8.57 12.30 -12.67
C SER A 229 -9.03 11.04 -13.40
N ASN A 230 -8.52 10.79 -14.61
CA ASN A 230 -8.70 9.54 -15.34
C ASN A 230 -7.41 8.69 -15.41
N VAL A 231 -6.37 9.12 -14.69
CA VAL A 231 -5.08 8.46 -14.56
C VAL A 231 -4.67 8.48 -13.10
N THR A 232 -4.13 7.37 -12.61
CA THR A 232 -3.59 7.26 -11.24
C THR A 232 -2.40 6.32 -11.20
N ALA A 233 -1.83 6.10 -10.02
CA ALA A 233 -0.73 5.18 -9.83
C ALA A 233 -0.93 4.35 -8.56
N ILE A 234 -0.59 3.07 -8.67
CA ILE A 234 -0.45 2.12 -7.57
C ILE A 234 1.02 2.09 -7.13
N TYR A 235 1.21 2.05 -5.83
CA TYR A 235 2.49 1.90 -5.13
C TYR A 235 2.43 0.65 -4.25
N MET A 236 3.58 0.00 -4.04
CA MET A 236 3.72 -1.20 -3.23
C MET A 236 5.19 -1.58 -3.09
N HIS A 237 5.50 -2.45 -2.13
CA HIS A 237 6.78 -3.17 -2.10
C HIS A 237 6.56 -4.65 -2.42
N ILE A 238 7.46 -5.22 -3.22
CA ILE A 238 7.45 -6.63 -3.59
C ILE A 238 8.63 -7.30 -2.89
N LEU A 239 8.35 -8.12 -1.89
CA LEU A 239 9.36 -8.92 -1.19
C LEU A 239 9.36 -10.35 -1.74
N ASN A 240 10.50 -10.79 -2.26
CA ASN A 240 10.65 -12.16 -2.76
C ASN A 240 11.38 -13.05 -1.75
N ARG A 241 10.65 -13.96 -1.10
CA ARG A 241 11.16 -14.99 -0.18
C ARG A 241 11.33 -16.36 -0.84
N GLY A 242 11.35 -16.40 -2.17
CA GLY A 242 11.56 -17.60 -2.96
C GLY A 242 13.02 -18.06 -2.99
N GLU A 243 13.32 -18.92 -3.96
CA GLU A 243 14.67 -19.50 -4.13
C GLU A 243 15.46 -18.81 -5.27
N SER A 244 14.81 -17.97 -6.07
CA SER A 244 15.40 -17.24 -7.20
C SER A 244 14.69 -15.92 -7.42
N ASP A 245 15.36 -15.00 -8.12
CA ASP A 245 14.74 -13.78 -8.63
C ASP A 245 13.52 -14.11 -9.50
N ASP A 246 12.54 -13.20 -9.48
CA ASP A 246 11.39 -13.22 -10.40
C ASP A 246 11.21 -11.81 -10.99
N GLN A 247 10.28 -11.67 -11.93
CA GLN A 247 10.04 -10.41 -12.65
C GLN A 247 8.55 -10.13 -12.66
N LEU A 248 8.12 -8.98 -12.14
CA LEU A 248 6.78 -8.47 -12.39
C LEU A 248 6.75 -7.94 -13.83
N VAL A 249 6.06 -8.65 -14.72
CA VAL A 249 6.05 -8.36 -16.17
C VAL A 249 4.75 -7.71 -16.63
N ALA A 250 3.67 -7.88 -15.88
CA ALA A 250 2.39 -7.26 -16.18
C ALA A 250 1.51 -7.16 -14.94
N ALA A 251 0.46 -6.35 -15.05
CA ALA A 251 -0.65 -6.36 -14.12
C ALA A 251 -1.95 -6.05 -14.86
N ARG A 252 -3.09 -6.45 -14.27
CA ARG A 252 -4.42 -6.18 -14.82
C ARG A 252 -5.41 -5.89 -13.70
N THR A 253 -6.39 -5.05 -14.00
CA THR A 253 -7.51 -4.70 -13.11
C THR A 253 -8.71 -4.29 -13.97
N ASP A 254 -9.92 -4.52 -13.47
CA ASP A 254 -11.14 -4.02 -14.11
C ASP A 254 -11.36 -2.51 -13.82
N ALA A 255 -10.59 -1.93 -12.90
CA ALA A 255 -10.68 -0.51 -12.54
C ALA A 255 -10.11 0.44 -13.61
N ALA A 256 -9.34 -0.06 -14.59
CA ALA A 256 -8.66 0.75 -15.59
C ALA A 256 -8.54 0.01 -16.93
N GLY A 257 -8.67 0.74 -18.04
CA GLY A 257 -8.51 0.19 -19.39
C GLY A 257 -7.06 -0.21 -19.71
N VAL A 258 -6.08 0.48 -19.11
CA VAL A 258 -4.65 0.23 -19.34
C VAL A 258 -3.88 0.25 -18.03
N VAL A 259 -2.98 -0.71 -17.87
CA VAL A 259 -2.04 -0.83 -16.75
C VAL A 259 -0.62 -0.92 -17.32
N GLU A 260 0.24 0.02 -16.93
CA GLU A 260 1.65 0.04 -17.34
C GLU A 260 2.55 0.22 -16.12
N ILE A 261 3.78 -0.29 -16.19
CA ILE A 261 4.81 -0.04 -15.17
C ILE A 261 5.66 1.13 -15.65
N HIS A 262 5.85 2.13 -14.82
CA HIS A 262 6.60 3.34 -15.15
C HIS A 262 7.69 3.61 -14.11
N GLU A 263 8.75 4.29 -14.53
CA GLU A 263 9.78 4.86 -13.67
C GLU A 263 9.75 6.38 -13.80
N SER A 264 9.65 7.08 -12.67
CA SER A 264 9.90 8.51 -12.58
C SER A 264 11.36 8.78 -12.27
N ARG A 265 11.99 9.70 -13.00
CA ARG A 265 13.38 10.11 -12.77
C ARG A 265 13.58 11.59 -13.05
N MET A 266 14.30 12.26 -12.16
CA MET A 266 14.75 13.63 -12.39
C MET A 266 15.87 13.63 -13.45
N GLN A 267 15.63 14.28 -14.59
CA GLN A 267 16.62 14.47 -15.64
C GLN A 267 16.64 15.94 -16.05
N ASP A 268 17.82 16.57 -15.94
CA ASP A 268 18.05 17.98 -16.29
C ASP A 268 17.11 18.97 -15.56
N GLY A 269 16.75 18.66 -14.31
CA GLY A 269 15.84 19.47 -13.49
C GLY A 269 14.36 19.31 -13.81
N VAL A 270 14.00 18.37 -14.68
CA VAL A 270 12.62 18.03 -15.04
C VAL A 270 12.33 16.58 -14.63
N MET A 271 11.20 16.35 -13.96
CA MET A 271 10.72 14.99 -13.69
C MET A 271 10.24 14.37 -15.00
N GLN A 272 10.87 13.28 -15.42
CA GLN A 272 10.45 12.49 -16.57
C GLN A 272 9.92 11.15 -16.10
N MET A 273 8.82 10.72 -16.70
CA MET A 273 8.20 9.43 -16.43
C MET A 273 8.26 8.60 -17.71
N ARG A 274 8.69 7.34 -17.60
CA ARG A 274 8.89 6.47 -18.76
C ARG A 274 8.38 5.06 -18.45
N PRO A 275 7.73 4.39 -19.42
CA PRO A 275 7.34 3.00 -19.25
C PRO A 275 8.59 2.11 -19.14
N VAL A 276 8.48 1.06 -18.33
CA VAL A 276 9.45 -0.03 -18.20
C VAL A 276 8.75 -1.35 -18.46
N GLU A 277 9.47 -2.31 -19.05
CA GLU A 277 8.87 -3.59 -19.45
C GLU A 277 8.62 -4.53 -18.26
N GLN A 278 9.40 -4.39 -17.19
CA GLN A 278 9.35 -5.27 -16.02
C GLN A 278 10.00 -4.64 -14.79
N VAL A 279 9.66 -5.16 -13.61
CA VAL A 279 10.34 -4.87 -12.34
C VAL A 279 10.93 -6.16 -11.79
N THR A 280 12.23 -6.18 -11.53
CA THR A 280 12.88 -7.30 -10.85
C THR A 280 12.39 -7.38 -9.41
N ALA A 281 11.94 -8.57 -9.01
CA ALA A 281 11.71 -8.97 -7.63
C ALA A 281 12.89 -9.84 -7.17
N PRO A 282 13.99 -9.22 -6.70
CA PRO A 282 15.21 -9.94 -6.33
C PRO A 282 15.00 -10.82 -5.09
N VAL A 283 15.57 -12.02 -5.09
CA VAL A 283 15.46 -12.94 -3.95
C VAL A 283 16.08 -12.36 -2.68
N GLY A 284 15.35 -12.44 -1.57
CA GLY A 284 15.77 -11.92 -0.27
C GLY A 284 15.77 -10.40 -0.16
N GLU A 285 15.32 -9.69 -1.19
CA GLU A 285 15.31 -8.24 -1.27
C GLU A 285 13.91 -7.72 -1.64
N ARG A 286 13.73 -6.40 -1.53
CA ARG A 286 12.48 -5.70 -1.88
C ARG A 286 12.65 -4.91 -3.16
N ALA A 287 11.74 -5.10 -4.10
CA ALA A 287 11.50 -4.12 -5.15
C ALA A 287 10.54 -3.06 -4.61
N VAL A 288 10.90 -1.78 -4.77
CA VAL A 288 10.14 -0.64 -4.23
C VAL A 288 9.44 0.10 -5.37
N LEU A 289 8.11 0.15 -5.33
CA LEU A 289 7.29 0.99 -6.20
C LEU A 289 6.69 2.11 -5.34
N GLU A 290 7.24 3.32 -5.47
CA GLU A 290 6.94 4.47 -4.61
C GLU A 290 6.79 5.79 -5.40
N PRO A 291 6.13 6.81 -4.82
CA PRO A 291 6.02 8.12 -5.44
C PRO A 291 7.38 8.72 -5.84
N GLY A 292 7.54 9.01 -7.13
CA GLY A 292 8.78 9.59 -7.67
C GLY A 292 9.83 8.54 -8.09
N GLY A 293 9.57 7.26 -7.90
CA GLY A 293 10.34 6.13 -8.43
C GLY A 293 9.53 5.24 -9.37
N LEU A 294 9.67 3.92 -9.23
CA LEU A 294 8.85 2.94 -9.94
C LEU A 294 7.39 3.02 -9.45
N HIS A 295 6.43 2.82 -10.33
CA HIS A 295 5.01 2.76 -9.99
C HIS A 295 4.22 2.07 -11.09
N MET A 296 3.05 1.55 -10.74
CA MET A 296 2.13 0.99 -11.72
C MET A 296 1.10 2.05 -12.08
N MET A 297 1.20 2.58 -13.28
CA MET A 297 0.29 3.58 -13.81
C MET A 297 -1.01 2.92 -14.29
N LEU A 298 -2.13 3.41 -13.78
CA LEU A 298 -3.47 3.09 -14.26
C LEU A 298 -3.95 4.23 -15.16
N MET A 299 -4.35 3.91 -16.38
CA MET A 299 -4.91 4.87 -17.35
C MET A 299 -6.29 4.39 -17.79
N GLU A 300 -7.12 5.34 -18.22
CA GLU A 300 -8.51 5.07 -18.60
C GLU A 300 -9.26 4.44 -17.40
N VAL A 301 -9.14 5.10 -16.24
CA VAL A 301 -9.82 4.67 -15.01
C VAL A 301 -11.33 4.68 -15.23
N GLN A 302 -11.96 3.53 -14.98
CA GLN A 302 -13.34 3.23 -15.41
C GLN A 302 -14.40 3.80 -14.47
N HIS A 303 -14.06 3.95 -13.18
CA HIS A 303 -14.94 4.49 -12.14
C HIS A 303 -14.11 5.32 -11.16
N GLY A 304 -14.74 6.26 -10.46
CA GLY A 304 -14.05 7.07 -9.45
C GLY A 304 -13.53 6.22 -8.30
N LEU A 305 -12.23 6.29 -8.03
CA LEU A 305 -11.60 5.66 -6.88
C LEU A 305 -11.67 6.62 -5.71
N VAL A 306 -12.45 6.30 -4.68
CA VAL A 306 -12.64 7.13 -3.48
C VAL A 306 -11.81 6.57 -2.33
N ALA A 307 -11.22 7.46 -1.53
CA ALA A 307 -10.41 7.05 -0.39
C ALA A 307 -11.20 6.11 0.57
N GLY A 308 -10.52 5.07 1.03
CA GLY A 308 -11.06 4.02 1.88
C GLY A 308 -11.73 2.86 1.13
N ASP A 309 -12.01 3.00 -0.17
CA ASP A 309 -12.34 1.86 -1.03
C ASP A 309 -11.10 0.98 -1.29
N ALA A 310 -11.25 -0.13 -2.01
CA ALA A 310 -10.13 -0.90 -2.54
C ALA A 310 -10.46 -1.44 -3.94
N ILE A 311 -9.42 -1.70 -4.75
CA ILE A 311 -9.55 -2.32 -6.07
C ILE A 311 -8.80 -3.64 -6.13
N MET A 312 -9.30 -4.58 -6.95
CA MET A 312 -8.54 -5.79 -7.27
C MET A 312 -7.52 -5.55 -8.37
N VAL A 313 -6.30 -6.00 -8.15
CA VAL A 313 -5.21 -6.01 -9.14
C VAL A 313 -4.61 -7.41 -9.18
N THR A 314 -4.53 -8.01 -10.36
CA THR A 314 -3.75 -9.23 -10.55
C THR A 314 -2.36 -8.89 -11.03
N LEU A 315 -1.35 -9.21 -10.23
CA LEU A 315 0.06 -9.10 -10.58
C LEU A 315 0.50 -10.37 -11.31
N ILE A 316 1.23 -10.23 -12.42
CA ILE A 316 1.65 -11.35 -13.27
C ILE A 316 3.18 -11.35 -13.32
N PHE A 317 3.76 -12.45 -12.84
CA PHE A 317 5.21 -12.64 -12.79
C PHE A 317 5.70 -13.55 -13.93
N GLU A 318 6.97 -13.40 -14.32
CA GLU A 318 7.61 -14.20 -15.38
C GLU A 318 7.61 -15.71 -15.07
N SER A 319 7.65 -16.08 -13.78
CA SER A 319 7.48 -17.47 -13.34
C SER A 319 6.12 -18.10 -13.69
N GLY A 320 5.14 -17.29 -14.10
CA GLY A 320 3.75 -17.69 -14.31
C GLY A 320 2.88 -17.55 -13.05
N LEU A 321 3.43 -17.05 -11.94
CA LEU A 321 2.64 -16.68 -10.77
C LEU A 321 1.69 -15.53 -11.11
N GLU A 322 0.40 -15.78 -10.95
CA GLU A 322 -0.64 -14.74 -10.94
C GLU A 322 -1.09 -14.52 -9.49
N LEU A 323 -0.90 -13.32 -8.98
CA LEU A 323 -1.19 -12.97 -7.59
C LEU A 323 -2.32 -11.93 -7.54
N PRO A 324 -3.54 -12.30 -7.12
CA PRO A 324 -4.60 -11.35 -6.88
C PRO A 324 -4.31 -10.56 -5.59
N VAL A 325 -4.33 -9.24 -5.69
CA VAL A 325 -4.03 -8.30 -4.60
C VAL A 325 -5.15 -7.27 -4.53
N ALA A 326 -5.72 -7.09 -3.34
CA ALA A 326 -6.57 -5.94 -3.07
C ALA A 326 -5.68 -4.74 -2.73
N VAL A 327 -5.92 -3.62 -3.41
CA VAL A 327 -5.15 -2.38 -3.30
C VAL A 327 -6.08 -1.28 -2.77
N PRO A 328 -5.93 -0.88 -1.50
CA PRO A 328 -6.69 0.22 -0.92
C PRO A 328 -6.46 1.54 -1.63
N VAL A 329 -7.53 2.31 -1.79
CA VAL A 329 -7.49 3.69 -2.22
C VAL A 329 -7.19 4.55 -1.01
N ARG A 330 -6.08 5.29 -1.02
CA ARG A 330 -5.69 6.14 0.10
C ARG A 330 -5.20 7.47 -0.40
N ASP A 331 -5.55 8.52 0.33
CA ASP A 331 -4.84 9.78 0.21
C ASP A 331 -3.37 9.56 0.57
N ASN A 332 -2.46 10.28 -0.10
CA ASN A 332 -1.03 10.27 0.18
C ASN A 332 -0.68 10.93 1.55
N LEU A 333 -1.63 10.93 2.48
CA LEU A 333 -1.57 11.50 3.81
C LEU A 333 -1.35 10.38 4.84
N ALA A 334 -0.27 9.63 4.67
CA ALA A 334 0.34 8.91 5.77
C ALA A 334 1.85 9.09 5.65
N SER A 335 2.39 9.83 6.61
CA SER A 335 3.82 10.06 6.89
C SER A 335 4.13 9.47 8.24
#